data_AF-Q4H4H2-F1
#
_entry.id   AF-Q4H4H2-F1
#
_cell.length_a   1.000
_cell.length_b   1.000
_cell.length_c   1.000
_cell.angle_alpha   90.00
_cell.angle_beta   90.00
_cell.angle_gamma   90.00
#
_symmetry.space_group_name_H-M   'P 1'
#
loop_
_entity.id
_entity.type
_entity.pdbx_description
1 polymer ?
#
loop_
_entity_poly.entity_id
_entity_poly.type
_entity_poly.pdbx_seq_one_letter_code
_entity_poly.pdbx_strand_id
1 'polypeptide(L)' 'NGTERVRYVERDIYNRQQDVHFDSDVGQFVADTPLGEPDAKYWNSQTDLLEQRRAEVDTYCQHNYG' A
#
# COMPACT_ATOMS: atom_id res chain seq x y z
N ASN A 1 19.74 15.14 -13.39
CA ASN A 1 18.53 14.43 -13.84
C ASN A 1 18.03 13.55 -12.73
N GLY A 2 17.51 14.15 -11.66
CA GLY A 2 17.02 13.42 -10.49
C GLY A 2 15.50 13.49 -10.49
N THR A 3 14.84 12.48 -11.07
CA THR A 3 13.45 12.21 -10.72
C THR A 3 13.50 11.54 -9.35
N GLU A 4 13.07 12.26 -8.31
CA GLU A 4 12.87 11.67 -7.00
C GLU A 4 11.92 10.49 -7.15
N ARG A 5 12.35 9.30 -6.72
CA ARG A 5 11.51 8.10 -6.77
C ARG A 5 10.51 8.19 -5.62
N VAL A 6 9.32 8.69 -5.93
CA VAL A 6 8.20 8.74 -4.99
C VAL A 6 7.68 7.32 -4.75
N ARG A 7 7.43 6.99 -3.48
CA ARG A 7 6.91 5.68 -3.05
C ARG A 7 5.75 5.89 -2.09
N TYR A 8 4.65 5.20 -2.34
CA TYR A 8 3.50 5.17 -1.45
C TYR A 8 3.52 3.90 -0.60
N VAL A 9 3.33 4.07 0.71
CA VAL A 9 3.25 2.95 1.67
C VAL A 9 2.08 3.20 2.62
N GLU A 10 1.13 2.28 2.65
CA GLU A 10 0.05 2.23 3.64
C GLU A 10 0.39 1.13 4.65
N ARG A 11 0.17 1.40 5.95
CA ARG A 11 0.49 0.47 7.04
C ARG A 11 -0.68 0.34 7.99
N ASP A 12 -1.16 -0.88 8.17
CA ASP A 12 -2.16 -1.22 9.17
C ASP A 12 -1.47 -1.74 10.43
N ILE A 13 -1.61 -0.97 11.52
CA ILE A 13 -0.88 -1.18 12.76
C ILE A 13 -1.86 -1.43 13.91
N TYR A 14 -1.81 -2.63 14.47
CA TYR A 14 -2.56 -3.02 15.67
C TYR A 14 -1.61 -3.26 16.84
N ASN A 15 -1.89 -2.66 18.00
CA ASN A 15 -1.04 -2.79 19.21
C ASN A 15 0.46 -2.50 18.96
N ARG A 16 0.77 -1.51 18.11
CA ARG A 16 2.14 -1.16 17.67
C ARG A 16 2.85 -2.21 16.82
N GLN A 17 2.15 -3.27 16.42
CA GLN A 17 2.61 -4.26 15.46
C GLN A 17 1.95 -3.97 14.11
N GLN A 18 2.75 -3.91 13.04
CA GLN A 18 2.21 -3.84 11.69
C GLN A 18 1.72 -5.23 11.30
N ASP A 19 0.46 -5.34 10.91
CA ASP A 19 -0.16 -6.61 10.50
C ASP A 19 -0.22 -6.76 8.98
N VAL A 20 -0.49 -5.66 8.27
CA VAL A 20 -0.56 -5.59 6.81
C VAL A 20 0.05 -4.28 6.32
N HIS A 21 0.63 -4.30 5.12
CA HIS A 21 0.98 -3.08 4.41
C HIS A 21 0.68 -3.17 2.92
N PHE A 22 0.45 -2.03 2.28
CA PHE A 22 0.56 -1.88 0.83
C PHE A 22 1.83 -1.10 0.50
N ASP A 23 2.56 -1.55 -0.52
CA ASP A 23 3.73 -0.86 -1.06
C ASP A 23 3.54 -0.67 -2.56
N SER A 24 3.62 0.58 -3.05
CA SER A 24 3.46 0.88 -4.48
C SER A 24 4.50 0.19 -5.37
N ASP A 25 5.68 -0.14 -4.84
CA ASP A 25 6.69 -0.92 -5.56
C ASP A 25 6.30 -2.40 -5.72
N VAL A 26 5.45 -2.93 -4.82
CA VAL A 26 4.94 -4.31 -4.84
C VAL A 26 3.59 -4.40 -5.55
N GLY A 27 2.74 -3.38 -5.37
CA GLY A 27 1.44 -3.23 -6.03
C GLY A 27 0.31 -4.08 -5.43
N GLN A 28 0.46 -4.61 -4.21
CA GLN A 28 -0.57 -5.35 -3.50
C GLN A 28 -0.35 -5.31 -1.98
N PHE A 29 -1.37 -5.70 -1.21
CA PHE A 29 -1.26 -5.84 0.24
C PHE A 29 -0.46 -7.08 0.61
N VAL A 30 0.43 -6.95 1.59
CA VAL A 30 1.28 -8.00 2.13
C VAL A 30 1.02 -8.12 3.62
N ALA A 31 0.72 -9.32 4.08
CA ALA A 31 0.60 -9.61 5.50
C ALA A 31 2.00 -9.74 6.13
N ASP A 32 2.26 -8.96 7.18
CA ASP A 32 3.50 -9.01 7.98
C ASP A 32 3.37 -9.96 9.17
N THR A 33 2.14 -10.34 9.51
CA THR A 33 1.81 -11.28 10.57
C THR A 33 0.77 -12.29 10.10
N PRO A 34 0.67 -13.48 10.72
CA PRO A 34 -0.41 -14.42 10.43
C PRO A 34 -1.81 -13.83 10.67
N LEU A 35 -1.93 -12.84 11.56
CA LEU A 35 -3.20 -12.16 11.84
C LEU A 35 -3.65 -11.31 10.64
N GLY A 36 -2.71 -10.72 9.89
CA GLY A 36 -3.01 -9.90 8.71
C GLY A 36 -3.26 -10.70 7.42
N GLU A 37 -3.00 -12.00 7.39
CA GLU A 37 -3.26 -12.84 6.20
C GLU A 37 -4.71 -12.77 5.66
N PRO A 38 -5.76 -12.90 6.49
CA PRO A 38 -7.14 -12.79 6.00
C PRO A 38 -7.42 -11.41 5.39
N ASP A 39 -6.92 -10.34 6.00
CA ASP A 39 -7.13 -8.97 5.54
C ASP A 39 -6.41 -8.72 4.21
N ALA A 40 -5.12 -9.11 4.11
CA ALA A 40 -4.37 -9.01 2.87
C ALA A 40 -5.02 -9.80 1.73
N LYS A 41 -5.51 -11.02 1.99
CA LYS A 41 -6.25 -11.82 0.98
C LYS A 41 -7.54 -11.14 0.56
N TYR A 42 -8.30 -10.62 1.52
CA TYR A 42 -9.57 -9.95 1.25
C TYR A 42 -9.36 -8.67 0.43
N TRP A 43 -8.42 -7.81 0.81
CA TRP A 43 -8.13 -6.58 0.09
C TRP A 43 -7.53 -6.84 -1.29
N ASN A 44 -6.65 -7.84 -1.43
CA ASN A 44 -6.12 -8.23 -2.73
C ASN A 44 -7.18 -8.84 -3.66
N SER A 45 -8.29 -9.36 -3.12
CA SER A 45 -9.41 -9.83 -3.94
C SER A 45 -10.31 -8.71 -4.46
N GLN A 46 -10.17 -7.49 -3.94
CA GLN A 46 -10.94 -6.33 -4.36
C GLN A 46 -10.15 -5.52 -5.39
N THR A 47 -10.41 -5.78 -6.68
CA THR A 47 -9.71 -5.13 -7.80
C THR A 47 -9.77 -3.60 -7.73
N ASP A 48 -10.95 -3.04 -7.48
CA ASP A 48 -11.14 -1.58 -7.43
C ASP A 48 -10.27 -0.92 -6.35
N LEU A 49 -10.16 -1.56 -5.18
CA LEU A 49 -9.32 -1.10 -4.08
C LEU A 49 -7.83 -1.17 -4.46
N LEU A 50 -7.39 -2.28 -5.06
CA LEU A 50 -6.00 -2.44 -5.50
C LEU A 50 -5.61 -1.42 -6.56
N GLU A 51 -6.47 -1.17 -7.54
CA GLU A 51 -6.21 -0.18 -8.58
C GLU A 51 -6.15 1.23 -8.01
N GLN A 52 -7.04 1.57 -7.08
CA GLN A 52 -6.99 2.84 -6.37
C GLN A 52 -5.65 3.02 -5.65
N ARG A 53 -5.23 2.04 -4.84
CA ARG A 53 -3.95 2.13 -4.09
C ARG A 53 -2.73 2.22 -4.99
N ARG A 54 -2.72 1.52 -6.12
CA ARG A 54 -1.66 1.64 -7.13
C ARG A 54 -1.56 3.05 -7.71
N ALA A 55 -2.69 3.74 -7.86
CA ALA A 55 -2.74 5.10 -8.39
C ALA A 55 -2.38 6.18 -7.36
N GLU A 56 -2.29 5.88 -6.07
CA GLU A 56 -2.00 6.89 -5.03
C GLU A 56 -0.58 7.46 -5.11
N VAL A 57 0.37 6.72 -5.69
CA VAL A 57 1.73 7.24 -5.94
C VAL A 57 1.70 8.49 -6.83
N ASP A 58 0.84 8.49 -7.86
CA ASP A 58 0.73 9.59 -8.82
C ASP A 58 -0.29 10.64 -8.33
N THR A 59 -1.46 10.18 -7.88
CA THR A 59 -2.61 11.05 -7.57
C THR A 59 -2.52 11.75 -6.22
N TYR A 60 -1.79 11.16 -5.27
CA TYR A 60 -1.62 11.74 -3.93
C TYR A 60 -0.17 12.15 -3.71
N CYS A 61 0.79 11.24 -3.81
CA CYS A 61 2.18 11.56 -3.46
C CYS A 61 2.79 12.54 -4.46
N GLN A 62 2.90 12.19 -5.75
CA GLN A 62 3.48 13.11 -6.72
C GLN A 62 2.67 14.40 -6.84
N HIS A 63 1.33 14.33 -6.80
CA HIS A 63 0.50 15.53 -6.85
C HIS A 63 0.77 16.51 -5.69
N ASN A 64 1.01 16.01 -4.47
CA ASN A 64 1.24 16.86 -3.30
C ASN A 64 2.69 17.36 -3.17
N TYR A 65 3.66 16.64 -3.76
CA TYR A 65 5.08 16.96 -3.66
C TYR A 65 5.69 17.58 -4.94
N GLY A 66 4.97 17.57 -6.06
CA GLY A 66 5.39 18.11 -7.36
C GLY A 66 5.19 19.61 -7.53
#